data_AF-A0A1N7DGQ7-F1
#
_entry.id   AF-A0A1N7DGQ7-F1
#
_cell.length_a   1.000
_cell.length_b   1.000
_cell.length_c   1.000
_cell.angle_alpha   90.00
_cell.angle_beta   90.00
_cell.angle_gamma   90.00
#
_symmetry.space_group_name_H-M   'P 1'
#
loop_
_entity.id
_entity.type
_entity.pdbx_description
1 polymer ?
#
loop_
_entity_poly.entity_id
_entity_poly.type
_entity_poly.pdbx_seq_one_letter_code
_entity_poly.pdbx_strand_id
1 'polypeptide(L)' 'MIVDWIKQHTEGVRHAPVHYECRRCGKTLTADDTTCPLCGSDEIATIPL' A
#
# COMPACT_ATOMS: atom_id res chain seq x y z
N MET A 1 -21.44 20.36 23.77
CA MET A 1 -20.79 19.04 23.77
C MET A 1 -21.39 18.18 22.64
N ILE A 2 -21.39 18.49 21.34
CA ILE A 2 -20.52 19.19 20.35
C ILE A 2 -19.34 18.33 19.84
N VAL A 3 -19.60 17.66 18.71
CA VAL A 3 -18.81 17.50 17.47
C VAL A 3 -17.61 16.54 17.36
N ASP A 4 -17.11 15.90 18.41
CA ASP A 4 -15.86 15.11 18.29
C ASP A 4 -16.00 13.66 17.80
N TRP A 5 -17.20 13.06 17.82
CA TRP A 5 -17.39 11.65 17.46
C TRP A 5 -17.71 11.41 15.97
N ILE A 6 -18.32 12.37 15.29
CA ILE A 6 -18.70 12.23 13.86
C ILE A 6 -17.50 12.48 12.92
N LYS A 7 -16.39 13.04 13.42
CA LYS A 7 -15.20 13.34 12.61
C LYS A 7 -14.17 12.21 12.48
N GLN A 8 -14.26 11.14 13.27
CA GLN A 8 -13.17 10.14 13.31
C GLN A 8 -13.27 9.06 12.21
N HIS A 9 -14.29 9.11 11.34
CA HIS A 9 -14.54 8.09 10.32
C HIS A 9 -14.45 8.57 8.87
N THR A 10 -13.83 9.72 8.60
CA THR A 10 -13.80 10.29 7.23
C THR A 10 -12.44 10.86 6.80
N GLU A 11 -11.35 10.52 7.50
CA GLU A 11 -9.97 10.90 7.09
C GLU A 11 -8.97 9.72 7.15
N GLY A 12 -9.48 8.50 7.22
CA GLY A 12 -8.70 7.30 6.95
C GLY A 12 -9.37 6.60 5.79
N VAL A 13 -8.88 6.83 4.57
CA VAL A 13 -9.21 5.95 3.45
C VAL A 13 -8.93 4.54 3.96
N ARG A 14 -9.97 3.71 4.12
CA ARG A 14 -9.83 2.29 4.45
C ARG A 14 -9.20 1.63 3.22
N HIS A 15 -7.92 1.88 2.98
CA HIS A 15 -7.14 1.06 2.08
C HIS A 15 -7.18 -0.32 2.72
N ALA A 16 -7.87 -1.25 2.07
CA ALA A 16 -7.71 -2.66 2.39
C ALA A 16 -6.19 -2.91 2.48
N PRO A 17 -5.71 -3.64 3.49
CA PRO A 17 -4.28 -3.91 3.59
C PRO A 17 -3.83 -4.54 2.27
N VAL A 18 -2.84 -3.95 1.61
CA VAL A 18 -2.32 -4.41 0.32
C VAL A 18 -0.83 -4.71 0.49
N HIS A 19 -0.41 -5.87 0.01
CA HIS A 19 0.99 -6.26 -0.07
C HIS A 19 1.54 -6.01 -1.48
N TYR A 20 2.70 -5.36 -1.56
CA TYR A 20 3.40 -5.13 -2.82
C TYR A 20 4.64 -6.01 -2.89
N GLU A 21 4.84 -6.72 -4.00
CA GLU A 21 5.97 -7.64 -4.18
C GLU A 21 6.52 -7.58 -5.61
N CYS A 22 7.85 -7.56 -5.75
CA CYS A 22 8.49 -7.66 -7.07
C CYS A 22 8.32 -9.07 -7.66
N ARG A 23 7.71 -9.18 -8.84
CA ARG A 23 7.50 -10.46 -9.54
C ARG A 23 8.79 -11.11 -10.02
N ARG A 24 9.87 -10.34 -10.15
CA ARG A 24 11.15 -10.82 -10.68
C ARG A 24 12.10 -11.36 -9.61
N CYS A 25 12.11 -10.78 -8.41
CA CYS A 25 13.04 -11.18 -7.34
C CYS A 25 12.38 -11.50 -6.00
N GLY A 26 11.06 -11.35 -5.87
CA GLY A 26 10.31 -11.64 -4.64
C GLY A 26 10.51 -10.62 -3.52
N LYS A 27 11.16 -9.48 -3.78
CA LYS A 27 11.34 -8.45 -2.76
C LYS A 27 9.99 -7.78 -2.45
N THR A 28 9.61 -7.70 -1.18
CA THR A 28 8.51 -6.87 -0.70
C THR A 28 8.81 -5.38 -0.90
N LEU A 29 7.80 -4.66 -1.37
CA LEU A 29 7.80 -3.25 -1.72
C LEU A 29 6.69 -2.50 -0.98
N THR A 30 6.69 -1.18 -1.13
CA THR A 30 5.67 -0.26 -0.62
C THR A 30 4.81 0.27 -1.76
N ALA A 31 3.72 0.96 -1.43
CA ALA A 31 2.81 1.51 -2.44
C ALA A 31 3.45 2.59 -3.33
N ASP A 32 4.49 3.26 -2.84
CA ASP A 32 5.22 4.30 -3.57
C ASP A 32 6.32 3.73 -4.50
N ASP A 33 6.68 2.45 -4.34
CA ASP A 33 7.70 1.80 -5.15
C ASP A 33 7.13 1.43 -6.54
N THR A 34 7.51 2.20 -7.56
CA THR A 34 7.19 1.92 -8.97
C THR A 34 8.24 1.05 -9.66
N THR A 35 9.41 0.86 -9.04
CA THR A 35 10.50 0.02 -9.54
C THR A 35 11.21 -0.65 -8.39
N CYS A 36 11.54 -1.92 -8.54
CA CYS A 36 12.22 -2.69 -7.52
C CYS A 36 13.67 -2.20 -7.33
N PRO A 37 14.04 -1.67 -6.16
CA PRO A 37 15.39 -1.14 -5.92
C PRO A 37 16.47 -2.24 -5.86
N LEU A 38 16.06 -3.51 -5.71
CA LEU A 38 16.99 -4.63 -5.64
C LEU A 38 17.41 -5.15 -7.02
N CYS A 39 16.49 -5.16 -7.98
CA CYS A 39 16.71 -5.82 -9.27
C CYS A 39 16.48 -4.92 -10.48
N GLY A 40 15.87 -3.74 -10.28
CA GLY A 40 15.54 -2.78 -11.33
C GLY A 40 14.30 -3.11 -12.15
N SER A 41 13.54 -4.16 -11.81
CA SER A 41 12.28 -4.48 -12.51
C SER A 41 11.14 -3.57 -12.07
N ASP A 42 10.28 -3.18 -13.01
CA ASP A 42 9.02 -2.46 -12.82
C ASP A 42 7.80 -3.40 -12.68
N GLU A 43 8.01 -4.72 -12.77
CA GLU A 43 6.96 -5.72 -12.63
C GLU A 43 6.59 -5.96 -11.15
N ILE A 44 5.70 -5.12 -10.62
CA ILE A 44 5.24 -5.17 -9.21
C ILE A 44 3.85 -5.80 -9.11
N ALA A 45 3.71 -6.79 -8.24
CA ALA A 45 2.45 -7.41 -7.86
C ALA A 45 1.79 -6.63 -6.72
N THR A 46 0.47 -6.49 -6.81
CA THR A 46 -0.38 -5.86 -5.78
C THR A 46 -1.38 -6.90 -5.29
N ILE A 47 -1.24 -7.32 -4.03
CA ILE A 47 -2.00 -8.43 -3.45
C ILE A 47 -2.88 -7.86 -2.32
N PRO A 48 -4.21 -7.82 -2.49
CA PRO A 48 -5.10 -7.45 -1.40
C PRO A 48 -5.08 -8.55 -0.30
N LEU A 49 -5.00 -8.12 0.96
CA LEU A 49 -4.98 -8.97 2.15
C LEU A 49 -6.35 -9.06 2.81
#